data_AF-A0A640QL41-F1
#
_entry.id   AF-A0A640QL41-F1
#
_cell.length_a   1.000
_cell.length_b   1.000
_cell.length_c   1.000
_cell.angle_alpha   90.00
_cell.angle_beta   90.00
_cell.angle_gamma   90.00
#
_symmetry.space_group_name_H-M   'P 1'
#
loop_
_entity.id
_entity.type
_entity.pdbx_description
1 polymer ?
#
loop_
_entity_poly.entity_id
_entity_poly.type
_entity_poly.pdbx_seq_one_letter_code
_entity_poly.pdbx_strand_id
1 'polypeptide(L)'
;MSCFSSCTCDCNDASEQFDAVISEETKFGFSLEQITKSNIGWFNDKTVTEHHLSLWELQQESGLYILWQKEDYCEKHNRFHMKGLYVGKGKVNARLRSHWAQKDFSEELLVYFSFFPCSNRQAKYLEQLFLDLYNLPNNVAENKGVLPFCQHWRQEDVD
;
A
#
# COMPACT_ATOMS: atom_id res chain seq x y z
N MET A 1 3.24 -16.55 -19.05
CA MET A 1 3.86 -17.20 -17.87
C MET A 1 3.78 -16.16 -16.77
N SER A 2 3.22 -16.49 -15.60
CA SER A 2 3.20 -15.55 -14.47
C SER A 2 4.64 -15.25 -14.03
N CYS A 3 4.88 -14.02 -13.59
CA CYS A 3 6.20 -13.61 -13.11
C CYS A 3 6.51 -14.15 -11.70
N PHE A 4 5.47 -14.55 -10.97
CA PHE A 4 5.55 -15.01 -9.59
C PHE A 4 4.84 -16.36 -9.42
N SER A 5 5.31 -17.14 -8.44
CA SER A 5 4.74 -18.47 -8.12
C SER A 5 3.54 -18.39 -7.18
N SER A 6 3.48 -17.35 -6.34
CA SER A 6 2.42 -17.09 -5.36
C SER A 6 1.26 -16.24 -5.90
N CYS A 7 1.44 -15.61 -7.06
CA CYS A 7 0.49 -14.68 -7.66
C CYS A 7 0.38 -14.93 -9.17
N THR A 8 -0.84 -14.86 -9.72
CA THR A 8 -1.06 -14.94 -11.17
C THR A 8 -0.73 -13.62 -11.91
N CYS A 9 -0.22 -12.61 -11.20
CA CYS A 9 0.10 -11.31 -11.74
C CYS A 9 1.37 -11.31 -12.60
N ASP A 10 1.34 -10.52 -13.67
CA ASP A 10 2.52 -10.15 -14.46
C ASP A 10 3.08 -8.82 -13.93
N CYS A 11 4.41 -8.70 -13.90
CA CYS A 11 5.11 -7.47 -13.55
C CYS A 11 4.67 -6.24 -14.37
N ASN A 12 4.12 -6.45 -15.56
CA ASN A 12 3.67 -5.38 -16.47
C ASN A 12 2.16 -5.14 -16.46
N ASP A 13 1.38 -5.98 -15.78
CA ASP A 13 -0.07 -5.80 -15.69
C ASP A 13 -0.39 -4.77 -14.61
N ALA A 14 -0.93 -3.63 -15.04
CA ALA A 14 -1.59 -2.69 -14.13
C ALA A 14 -3.06 -3.11 -13.99
N SER A 15 -3.59 -3.11 -12.77
CA SER A 15 -5.03 -3.29 -12.55
C SER A 15 -5.79 -2.08 -13.09
N GLU A 16 -6.31 -2.19 -14.31
CA GLU A 16 -7.06 -1.11 -14.97
C GLU A 16 -8.39 -0.80 -14.28
N GLN A 17 -8.91 -1.72 -13.46
CA GLN A 17 -10.23 -1.57 -12.84
C GLN A 17 -10.29 -0.38 -11.87
N PHE A 18 -9.23 -0.15 -11.08
CA PHE A 18 -9.21 0.99 -10.17
C PHE A 18 -9.25 2.32 -10.93
N ASP A 19 -8.43 2.43 -11.98
CA ASP A 19 -8.30 3.63 -12.79
C ASP A 19 -9.56 3.91 -13.63
N ALA A 20 -10.24 2.85 -14.08
CA ALA A 20 -11.53 2.96 -14.73
C ALA A 20 -12.59 3.55 -13.78
N VAL A 21 -12.74 2.98 -12.58
CA VAL A 21 -13.77 3.42 -11.61
C VAL A 21 -13.50 4.86 -11.15
N ILE A 22 -12.25 5.20 -10.79
CA ILE A 22 -11.93 6.55 -10.34
C ILE A 22 -12.16 7.60 -11.43
N SER A 23 -11.88 7.25 -12.70
CA SER A 23 -12.10 8.14 -13.84
C SER A 23 -13.59 8.31 -14.17
N GLU A 24 -14.40 7.28 -13.96
CA GLU A 24 -15.85 7.32 -14.22
C GLU A 24 -16.59 8.10 -13.12
N GLU A 25 -16.29 7.80 -11.86
CA GLU A 25 -17.04 8.32 -10.72
C GLU A 25 -16.54 9.68 -10.22
N THR A 26 -15.31 10.08 -10.60
CA THR A 26 -14.67 11.27 -10.05
C THR A 26 -13.97 12.11 -11.11
N LYS A 27 -13.54 13.31 -10.71
CA LYS A 27 -12.65 14.18 -11.50
C LYS A 27 -11.29 14.37 -10.84
N PHE A 28 -10.85 13.39 -10.03
CA PHE A 28 -9.63 13.52 -9.25
C PHE A 28 -8.37 13.47 -10.10
N GLY A 29 -8.39 12.75 -11.23
CA GLY A 29 -7.25 12.65 -12.14
C GLY A 29 -6.05 11.91 -11.55
N PHE A 30 -6.29 11.00 -10.60
CA PHE A 30 -5.26 10.14 -10.01
C PHE A 30 -5.30 8.77 -10.67
N SER A 31 -4.12 8.16 -10.77
CA SER A 31 -3.97 6.74 -11.11
C SER A 31 -3.54 5.92 -9.89
N LEU A 32 -3.78 4.62 -9.96
CA LEU A 32 -3.35 3.65 -8.97
C LEU A 32 -1.83 3.68 -8.79
N GLU A 33 -1.07 3.84 -9.89
CA GLU A 33 0.39 3.93 -9.83
C GLU A 33 0.84 5.17 -9.02
N GLN A 34 0.26 6.34 -9.30
CA GLN A 34 0.58 7.57 -8.56
C GLN A 34 0.28 7.44 -7.06
N ILE A 35 -0.84 6.80 -6.71
CA ILE A 35 -1.23 6.62 -5.32
C ILE A 35 -0.29 5.64 -4.60
N THR A 36 0.05 4.53 -5.26
CA THR A 36 0.78 3.42 -4.64
C THR A 36 2.28 3.64 -4.59
N LYS A 37 2.85 4.48 -5.47
CA LYS A 37 4.29 4.80 -5.53
C LYS A 37 4.64 6.20 -5.03
N SER A 38 3.86 6.74 -4.10
CA SER A 38 4.12 8.04 -3.49
C SER A 38 4.69 7.87 -2.08
N ASN A 39 5.73 8.64 -1.75
CA ASN A 39 6.35 8.72 -0.41
C ASN A 39 6.52 7.34 0.26
N ILE A 40 7.27 6.46 -0.40
CA ILE A 40 7.51 5.10 0.08
C ILE A 40 8.47 5.15 1.28
N GLY A 41 8.20 4.30 2.26
CA GLY A 41 9.11 4.04 3.35
C GLY A 41 8.82 2.69 4.01
N TRP A 42 9.44 2.44 5.15
CA TRP A 42 9.28 1.19 5.87
C TRP A 42 9.50 1.36 7.38
N PHE A 43 9.02 0.38 8.14
CA PHE A 43 9.31 0.22 9.57
C PHE A 43 9.38 -1.26 9.93
N ASN A 44 10.17 -1.58 10.95
CA ASN A 44 10.24 -2.96 11.48
C ASN A 44 9.10 -3.23 12.45
N ASP A 45 8.70 -4.49 12.56
CA ASP A 45 7.87 -4.95 13.67
C ASP A 45 8.57 -4.68 15.01
N LYS A 46 7.77 -4.42 16.04
CA LYS A 46 8.23 -4.07 17.39
C LYS A 46 9.07 -5.15 18.07
N THR A 47 8.99 -6.39 17.60
CA THR A 47 9.80 -7.52 18.09
C THR A 47 11.25 -7.48 17.60
N VAL A 48 11.52 -6.73 16.51
CA VAL A 48 12.86 -6.63 15.90
C VAL A 48 13.63 -5.44 16.46
N THR A 49 13.05 -4.24 16.35
CA THR A 49 13.67 -2.98 16.78
C THR A 49 12.61 -1.85 16.89
N GLU A 50 13.02 -0.66 17.31
CA GLU A 50 12.20 0.54 17.21
C GLU A 50 11.86 0.88 15.75
N HIS A 51 10.66 1.42 15.51
CA HIS A 51 10.10 1.61 14.18
C HIS A 51 10.88 2.54 13.22
N HIS A 52 11.82 3.35 13.72
CA HIS A 52 12.50 4.43 12.99
C HIS A 52 11.61 5.40 12.19
N LEU A 53 10.29 5.43 12.42
CA LEU A 53 9.32 6.30 11.73
C LEU A 53 9.63 7.80 11.81
N SER A 54 10.45 8.24 12.76
CA SER A 54 10.93 9.62 12.85
C SER A 54 11.89 10.02 11.73
N LEU A 55 12.47 9.05 11.00
CA LEU A 55 13.36 9.31 9.87
C LEU A 55 12.59 9.73 8.61
N TRP A 56 11.31 9.37 8.52
CA TRP A 56 10.47 9.77 7.41
C TRP A 56 9.89 11.16 7.70
N GLU A 57 10.20 12.16 6.85
CA GLU A 57 9.74 13.55 6.97
C GLU A 57 8.23 13.72 6.67
N LEU A 58 7.38 12.81 7.16
CA LEU A 58 5.93 12.74 6.90
C LEU A 58 5.13 13.75 7.75
N GLN A 59 5.67 14.94 8.01
CA GLN A 59 5.15 15.84 9.05
C GLN A 59 3.74 16.37 8.75
N GLN A 60 2.81 16.16 9.70
CA GLN A 60 1.41 16.64 9.71
C GLN A 60 0.54 16.31 8.47
N GLU A 61 1.08 15.66 7.45
CA GLU A 61 0.36 15.40 6.22
C GLU A 61 -0.77 14.39 6.46
N SER A 62 -1.90 14.67 5.82
CA SER A 62 -3.07 13.81 5.82
C SER A 62 -3.33 13.36 4.40
N GLY A 63 -3.76 12.12 4.25
CA GLY A 63 -4.00 11.52 2.95
C GLY A 63 -4.35 10.05 3.09
N LEU A 64 -4.03 9.29 2.05
CA LEU A 64 -4.17 7.84 2.00
C LEU A 64 -2.81 7.20 2.25
N TYR A 65 -2.75 6.15 3.05
CA TYR A 65 -1.57 5.29 3.17
C TYR A 65 -1.94 3.84 2.97
N ILE A 66 -0.98 3.07 2.46
CA ILE A 66 -1.10 1.63 2.25
C ILE A 66 0.07 0.95 2.94
N LEU A 67 -0.16 -0.17 3.61
CA LEU A 67 0.89 -1.03 4.17
C LEU A 67 1.12 -2.21 3.23
N TRP A 68 2.38 -2.59 3.07
CA TRP A 68 2.81 -3.58 2.09
C TRP A 68 3.75 -4.62 2.71
N GLN A 69 3.62 -5.86 2.23
CA GLN A 69 4.58 -6.93 2.43
C GLN A 69 5.39 -7.11 1.15
N LYS A 70 6.72 -7.19 1.28
CA LYS A 70 7.62 -7.57 0.19
C LYS A 70 7.76 -9.10 0.17
N GLU A 71 7.12 -9.78 -0.78
CA GLU A 71 7.01 -11.25 -0.77
C GLU A 71 8.06 -11.95 -1.65
N ASP A 72 8.36 -11.42 -2.84
CA ASP A 72 9.18 -12.11 -3.85
C ASP A 72 9.92 -11.11 -4.75
N TYR A 73 10.80 -11.60 -5.62
CA TYR A 73 11.57 -10.81 -6.58
C TYR A 73 11.63 -11.48 -7.95
N CYS A 74 11.19 -10.76 -8.99
CA CYS A 74 11.30 -11.21 -10.38
C CYS A 74 12.63 -10.73 -10.97
N GLU A 75 13.60 -11.63 -11.09
CA GLU A 75 14.93 -11.34 -11.68
C GLU A 75 14.85 -10.87 -13.13
N LYS A 76 13.90 -11.40 -13.92
CA LYS A 76 13.76 -11.05 -15.33
C LYS A 76 13.41 -9.57 -15.55
N HIS A 77 12.59 -9.01 -14.66
CA HIS A 77 12.09 -7.65 -14.78
C HIS A 77 12.69 -6.71 -13.73
N ASN A 78 13.53 -7.22 -12.83
CA ASN A 78 14.11 -6.51 -11.70
C ASN A 78 13.05 -5.81 -10.83
N ARG A 79 12.03 -6.56 -10.41
CA ARG A 79 10.92 -6.01 -9.60
C ARG A 79 10.60 -6.87 -8.39
N PHE A 80 10.37 -6.22 -7.26
CA PHE A 80 9.80 -6.80 -6.06
C PHE A 80 8.29 -6.95 -6.19
N HIS A 81 7.77 -8.08 -5.73
CA HIS A 81 6.35 -8.30 -5.53
C HIS A 81 5.92 -7.70 -4.19
N MET A 82 5.04 -6.70 -4.25
CA MET A 82 4.54 -6.00 -3.08
C MET A 82 3.06 -6.30 -2.91
N LYS A 83 2.71 -7.01 -1.85
CA LYS A 83 1.32 -7.33 -1.52
C LYS A 83 0.75 -6.32 -0.55
N GLY A 84 -0.42 -5.78 -0.88
CA GLY A 84 -1.12 -4.85 -0.02
C GLY A 84 -1.75 -5.55 1.18
N LEU A 85 -1.42 -5.09 2.38
CA LEU A 85 -1.89 -5.63 3.65
C LEU A 85 -3.06 -4.81 4.20
N TYR A 86 -2.97 -3.49 4.06
CA TYR A 86 -3.87 -2.55 4.72
C TYR A 86 -3.96 -1.25 3.94
N VAL A 87 -5.15 -0.66 3.87
CA VAL A 87 -5.37 0.72 3.43
C VAL A 87 -5.96 1.56 4.57
N GLY A 88 -5.49 2.78 4.72
CA GLY A 88 -6.09 3.72 5.65
C GLY A 88 -5.93 5.17 5.25
N LYS A 89 -6.67 6.03 5.95
CA LYS A 89 -6.55 7.48 5.82
C LYS A 89 -6.21 8.20 7.13
N GLY A 90 -5.82 9.46 6.98
CA GLY A 90 -5.63 10.43 8.07
C GLY A 90 -4.19 10.91 8.19
N LYS A 91 -3.83 11.45 9.36
CA LYS A 91 -2.47 11.90 9.67
C LYS A 91 -1.51 10.73 9.68
N VAL A 92 -0.76 10.55 8.61
CA VAL A 92 -0.01 9.31 8.34
C VAL A 92 0.94 8.96 9.48
N ASN A 93 1.69 9.94 9.97
CA ASN A 93 2.67 9.76 11.04
C ASN A 93 2.06 9.19 12.33
N ALA A 94 0.89 9.70 12.73
CA ALA A 94 0.17 9.21 13.90
C ALA A 94 -0.43 7.81 13.65
N ARG A 95 -0.91 7.55 12.43
CA ARG A 95 -1.52 6.26 12.06
C ARG A 95 -0.49 5.15 11.98
N LEU A 96 0.66 5.38 11.36
CA LEU A 96 1.76 4.40 11.28
C LEU A 96 2.29 4.04 12.66
N ARG A 97 2.50 5.02 13.55
CA ARG A 97 2.90 4.75 14.95
C ARG A 97 1.86 3.94 15.72
N SER A 98 0.58 4.25 15.52
CA SER A 98 -0.52 3.46 16.12
C SER A 98 -0.52 2.03 15.61
N HIS A 99 -0.32 1.81 14.31
CA HIS A 99 -0.24 0.46 13.73
C HIS A 99 0.95 -0.31 14.28
N TRP A 100 2.14 0.28 14.29
CA TRP A 100 3.32 -0.36 14.86
C TRP A 100 3.11 -0.77 16.33
N ALA A 101 2.47 0.09 17.13
CA ALA A 101 2.21 -0.22 18.54
C ALA A 101 1.17 -1.33 18.73
N GLN A 102 0.09 -1.32 17.95
CA GLN A 102 -1.14 -2.07 18.24
C GLN A 102 -1.33 -3.32 17.38
N LYS A 103 -0.84 -3.33 16.14
CA LYS A 103 -0.94 -4.50 15.26
C LYS A 103 0.21 -5.46 15.51
N ASP A 104 0.02 -6.68 15.03
CA ASP A 104 1.02 -7.74 14.99
C ASP A 104 1.49 -7.86 13.54
N PHE A 105 2.77 -7.59 13.29
CA PHE A 105 3.42 -7.74 12.00
C PHE A 105 4.60 -8.72 12.09
N SER A 106 4.54 -9.65 13.04
CA SER A 106 5.61 -10.64 13.27
C SER A 106 5.79 -11.62 12.10
N GLU A 107 4.78 -11.80 11.26
CA GLU A 107 4.89 -12.58 10.02
C GLU A 107 5.67 -11.82 8.94
N GLU A 108 5.47 -10.50 8.81
CA GLU A 108 6.14 -9.68 7.81
C GLU A 108 7.55 -9.25 8.24
N LEU A 109 7.77 -9.04 9.54
CA LEU A 109 8.98 -8.49 10.19
C LEU A 109 9.37 -7.07 9.77
N LEU A 110 9.26 -6.76 8.47
CA LEU A 110 9.51 -5.47 7.84
C LEU A 110 8.27 -5.08 7.03
N VAL A 111 7.64 -3.98 7.42
CA VAL A 111 6.44 -3.46 6.77
C VAL A 111 6.79 -2.22 5.96
N TYR A 112 6.53 -2.28 4.66
CA TYR A 112 6.64 -1.12 3.79
C TYR A 112 5.34 -0.31 3.85
N PHE A 113 5.42 0.98 3.56
CA PHE A 113 4.25 1.82 3.36
C PHE A 113 4.44 2.72 2.15
N SER A 114 3.32 3.13 1.55
CA SER A 114 3.27 4.30 0.68
C SER A 114 2.26 5.29 1.21
N PHE A 115 2.47 6.57 0.91
CA PHE A 115 1.62 7.67 1.36
C PHE A 115 1.35 8.68 0.25
N PHE A 116 0.07 8.86 -0.06
CA PHE A 116 -0.42 9.81 -1.06
C PHE A 116 -1.14 10.99 -0.38
N PRO A 117 -0.52 12.18 -0.37
CA PRO A 117 -1.14 13.38 0.19
C PRO A 117 -2.37 13.76 -0.64
N CYS A 118 -3.54 13.87 0.02
CA CYS A 118 -4.77 14.27 -0.64
C CYS A 118 -5.77 14.83 0.37
N SER A 119 -6.80 15.52 -0.12
CA SER A 119 -7.85 16.06 0.75
C SER A 119 -8.61 14.93 1.45
N ASN A 120 -9.19 15.23 2.62
CA ASN A 120 -9.97 14.25 3.40
C ASN A 120 -11.11 13.60 2.60
N ARG A 121 -11.77 14.35 1.69
CA ARG A 121 -12.85 13.80 0.85
C ARG A 121 -12.31 12.81 -0.17
N GLN A 122 -11.18 13.12 -0.80
CA GLN A 122 -10.48 12.21 -1.70
C GLN A 122 -10.03 10.96 -0.94
N ALA A 123 -9.33 11.11 0.19
CA ALA A 123 -8.85 9.98 0.99
C ALA A 123 -9.99 9.03 1.42
N LYS A 124 -11.16 9.55 1.81
CA LYS A 124 -12.35 8.75 2.13
C LYS A 124 -12.85 7.92 0.95
N TYR A 125 -12.94 8.55 -0.22
CA TYR A 125 -13.40 7.88 -1.42
C TYR A 125 -12.41 6.80 -1.86
N LEU A 126 -11.11 7.15 -1.92
CA LEU A 126 -10.06 6.23 -2.31
C LEU A 126 -9.98 5.01 -1.38
N GLU A 127 -9.98 5.22 -0.06
CA GLU A 127 -9.99 4.14 0.93
C GLU A 127 -11.17 3.19 0.70
N GLN A 128 -12.38 3.73 0.49
CA GLN A 128 -13.55 2.90 0.23
C GLN A 128 -13.42 2.12 -1.08
N LEU A 129 -12.94 2.76 -2.16
CA LEU A 129 -12.72 2.10 -3.44
C LEU A 129 -11.71 0.94 -3.31
N PHE A 130 -10.64 1.12 -2.54
CA PHE A 130 -9.70 0.03 -2.23
C PHE A 130 -10.38 -1.13 -1.50
N LEU A 131 -11.20 -0.82 -0.48
CA LEU A 131 -11.91 -1.82 0.32
C LEU A 131 -13.02 -2.55 -0.42
N ASP A 132 -13.59 -1.94 -1.46
CA ASP A 132 -14.62 -2.54 -2.30
C ASP A 132 -14.03 -3.45 -3.39
N LEU A 133 -12.86 -3.10 -3.93
CA LEU A 133 -12.21 -3.87 -4.99
C LEU A 133 -11.34 -5.01 -4.44
N TYR A 134 -10.49 -4.70 -3.46
CA TYR A 134 -9.37 -5.54 -3.10
C TYR A 134 -9.49 -6.21 -1.74
N ASN A 135 -8.99 -7.44 -1.65
CA ASN A 135 -8.82 -8.14 -0.39
C ASN A 135 -7.58 -7.61 0.36
N LEU A 136 -7.81 -6.89 1.45
CA LEU A 136 -6.76 -6.33 2.31
C LEU A 136 -6.87 -6.98 3.70
N PRO A 137 -6.00 -7.95 4.03
CA PRO A 137 -6.19 -8.85 5.17
C PRO A 137 -6.28 -8.13 6.52
N ASN A 138 -5.66 -6.96 6.65
CA ASN A 138 -5.62 -6.22 7.91
C ASN A 138 -6.74 -5.17 8.08
N ASN A 139 -7.66 -5.04 7.10
CA ASN A 139 -8.86 -4.19 7.15
C ASN A 139 -10.13 -4.98 7.55
N VAL A 140 -10.06 -5.76 8.63
CA VAL A 140 -11.03 -6.80 9.02
C VAL A 140 -12.50 -6.36 9.07
N ALA A 141 -12.80 -5.13 9.46
CA ALA A 141 -14.19 -4.69 9.68
C ALA A 141 -14.93 -4.24 8.41
N GLU A 142 -14.21 -3.72 7.41
CA GLU A 142 -14.81 -2.97 6.29
C GLU A 142 -14.41 -3.52 4.91
N ASN A 143 -13.49 -4.48 4.83
CA ASN A 143 -13.02 -5.04 3.57
C ASN A 143 -14.04 -6.02 2.98
N LYS A 144 -14.62 -5.66 1.82
CA LYS A 144 -15.52 -6.52 1.04
C LYS A 144 -14.89 -7.00 -0.28
N GLY A 145 -13.76 -6.41 -0.64
CA GLY A 145 -13.04 -6.70 -1.85
C GLY A 145 -12.51 -8.13 -1.88
N VAL A 146 -12.41 -8.67 -3.08
CA VAL A 146 -12.01 -10.06 -3.31
C VAL A 146 -10.81 -10.18 -4.23
N LEU A 147 -10.46 -9.08 -4.93
CA LEU A 147 -9.34 -9.08 -5.85
C LEU A 147 -8.02 -9.05 -5.08
N PRO A 148 -7.01 -9.82 -5.51
CA PRO A 148 -5.65 -9.66 -5.00
C PRO A 148 -5.16 -8.23 -5.25
N PHE A 149 -4.48 -7.64 -4.27
CA PHE A 149 -3.86 -6.33 -4.44
C PHE A 149 -2.34 -6.44 -4.35
N CYS A 150 -1.72 -6.37 -5.52
CA CYS A 150 -0.28 -6.44 -5.67
C CYS A 150 0.23 -5.25 -6.48
N GLN A 151 1.46 -4.85 -6.21
CA GLN A 151 2.23 -3.87 -6.97
C GLN A 151 3.63 -4.41 -7.24
N HIS A 152 4.30 -3.84 -8.25
CA HIS A 152 5.63 -4.26 -8.66
C HIS A 152 6.62 -3.09 -8.62
N TRP A 153 7.45 -3.08 -7.58
CA TRP A 153 8.37 -2.00 -7.28
C TRP A 153 9.78 -2.34 -7.72
N ARG A 154 10.54 -1.34 -8.15
CA ARG A 154 11.96 -1.47 -8.49
C ARG A 154 12.81 -1.32 -7.23
N GLN A 155 14.10 -1.60 -7.36
CA GLN A 155 15.07 -1.35 -6.29
C GLN A 155 15.05 0.11 -5.81
N GLU A 156 14.98 1.07 -6.74
CA GLU A 156 14.91 2.50 -6.46
C GLU A 156 13.64 2.93 -5.69
N ASP A 157 12.57 2.13 -5.72
CA ASP A 157 11.34 2.41 -4.99
C ASP A 157 11.43 1.98 -3.51
N VAL A 158 12.36 1.07 -3.17
CA VAL A 158 12.47 0.43 -1.84
C VAL A 158 13.77 0.76 -1.09
N ASP A 159 14.69 1.49 -1.71
CA ASP A 159 15.94 2.00 -1.15
C ASP A 159 15.75 3.38 -0.50
#